data_AF-A0A3D6CLU1-F1
#
_entry.id   AF-A0A3D6CLU1-F1
#
_cell.length_a   1.000
_cell.length_b   1.000
_cell.length_c   1.000
_cell.angle_alpha   90.00
_cell.angle_beta   90.00
_cell.angle_gamma   90.00
#
_symmetry.space_group_name_H-M   'P 1'
#
loop_
_entity.id
_entity.type
_entity.pdbx_description
1 polymer ?
#
loop_
_entity_poly.entity_id
_entity_poly.type
_entity_poly.pdbx_seq_one_letter_code
_entity_poly.pdbx_strand_id
1 'polypeptide(L)' 'KQVLQFEHKTGNNLVSDDVVLENSEIIQPCYIGKNVVLKNTKIGPYVSIGENSFVENATITNSLIQTNVVISNAKLDNAM' A
#
# COMPACT_ATOMS: atom_id res chain seq x y z
N LYS A 1 1.05 -6.90 11.14
CA LYS A 1 2.44 -6.40 11.02
C LYS A 1 3.47 -7.53 10.88
N GLN A 2 3.43 -8.58 11.72
CA GLN A 2 4.38 -9.71 11.61
C GLN A 2 4.30 -10.49 10.29
N VAL A 3 3.10 -10.70 9.72
CA VAL A 3 2.90 -11.45 8.47
C VAL A 3 3.68 -10.81 7.30
N LEU A 4 3.50 -9.52 7.04
CA LEU A 4 4.21 -8.81 5.96
C LEU A 4 5.75 -8.91 6.11
N GLN A 5 6.24 -8.86 7.35
CA GLN A 5 7.67 -9.01 7.62
C GLN A 5 8.18 -10.42 7.32
N PHE A 6 7.38 -11.45 7.63
CA PHE A 6 7.73 -12.83 7.32
C PHE A 6 7.73 -13.07 5.81
N GLU A 7 6.68 -12.65 5.12
CA GLU A 7 6.54 -12.80 3.66
C GLU A 7 7.67 -12.08 2.90
N HIS A 8 8.05 -10.88 3.35
CA HIS A 8 9.18 -10.17 2.76
C HIS A 8 10.52 -10.90 3.00
N LYS A 9 10.70 -11.49 4.18
CA LYS A 9 11.89 -12.31 4.48
C LYS A 9 11.94 -13.62 3.70
N THR A 10 10.80 -14.21 3.37
CA THR A 10 10.72 -15.40 2.50
C THR A 10 10.90 -15.05 1.02
N GLY A 11 10.98 -13.75 0.68
CA GLY A 11 11.17 -13.29 -0.70
C GLY A 11 9.87 -13.24 -1.51
N ASN A 12 8.71 -13.35 -0.86
CA ASN A 12 7.43 -13.30 -1.54
C ASN A 12 7.10 -11.86 -1.94
N ASN A 13 6.83 -11.64 -3.24
CA ASN A 13 6.31 -10.37 -3.71
C ASN A 13 4.82 -10.29 -3.41
N LEU A 14 4.43 -9.35 -2.57
CA LEU A 14 3.05 -9.11 -2.16
C LEU A 14 2.42 -7.89 -2.84
N VAL A 15 3.13 -7.30 -3.81
CA VAL A 15 2.64 -6.19 -4.63
C VAL A 15 2.18 -6.77 -5.96
N SER A 16 0.92 -6.53 -6.31
CA SER A 16 0.35 -7.00 -7.58
C SER A 16 1.03 -6.33 -8.78
N ASP A 17 1.18 -7.05 -9.89
CA ASP A 17 1.89 -6.57 -11.08
C ASP A 17 1.13 -5.47 -11.85
N ASP A 18 -0.18 -5.37 -11.62
CA ASP A 18 -1.09 -4.40 -12.25
C ASP A 18 -1.27 -3.11 -11.44
N VAL A 19 -0.44 -2.90 -10.40
CA VAL A 19 -0.43 -1.64 -9.64
C VAL A 19 0.09 -0.51 -10.52
N VAL A 20 -0.65 0.59 -10.55
CA VAL A 20 -0.23 1.80 -11.25
C VAL A 20 0.49 2.72 -10.28
N LEU A 21 1.75 3.03 -10.58
CA LEU A 21 2.60 3.95 -9.81
C LEU A 21 2.89 5.21 -10.61
N GLU A 22 2.24 6.32 -10.23
CA GLU A 22 2.55 7.66 -10.75
C GLU A 22 3.26 8.46 -9.66
N ASN A 23 4.55 8.80 -9.86
CA ASN A 23 5.34 9.57 -8.90
C ASN A 23 5.22 9.07 -7.44
N SER A 24 5.15 7.75 -7.27
CA SER A 24 4.87 7.12 -5.98
C SER A 24 5.98 6.16 -5.58
N GLU A 25 6.14 5.98 -4.28
CA GLU A 25 7.16 5.12 -3.69
C GLU A 25 6.49 4.08 -2.77
N ILE A 26 6.85 2.80 -2.94
CA ILE A 26 6.45 1.71 -2.04
C ILE A 26 7.67 1.30 -1.22
N ILE A 27 7.56 1.41 0.10
CA ILE A 27 8.57 1.03 1.07
C ILE A 27 8.17 -0.32 1.66
N GLN A 28 8.93 -1.37 1.35
CA GLN A 28 8.68 -2.72 1.85
C GLN A 28 8.89 -2.80 3.38
N PRO A 29 8.21 -3.75 4.07
CA PRO A 29 7.27 -4.71 3.54
C PRO A 29 5.84 -4.13 3.37
N CYS A 30 5.23 -4.33 2.21
CA CYS A 30 3.85 -3.93 1.93
C CYS A 30 3.09 -5.00 1.16
N TYR A 31 1.76 -5.00 1.31
CA TYR A 31 0.84 -5.76 0.47
C TYR A 31 0.02 -4.77 -0.36
N ILE A 32 -0.06 -4.97 -1.67
CA ILE A 32 -0.90 -4.14 -2.55
C ILE A 32 -1.66 -5.06 -3.50
N GLY A 33 -2.99 -5.00 -3.40
CA GLY A 33 -3.91 -5.77 -4.23
C GLY A 33 -3.95 -5.30 -5.70
N LYS A 34 -4.80 -5.99 -6.47
CA LYS A 34 -5.02 -5.72 -7.90
C LYS A 34 -5.76 -4.40 -8.14
N ASN A 35 -5.56 -3.81 -9.31
CA ASN A 35 -6.17 -2.56 -9.77
C ASN A 35 -5.99 -1.39 -8.78
N VAL A 36 -4.87 -1.38 -8.05
CA VAL A 36 -4.56 -0.27 -7.15
C VAL A 36 -3.82 0.81 -7.93
N VAL A 37 -4.23 2.06 -7.72
CA VAL A 37 -3.59 3.22 -8.33
C VAL A 37 -3.02 4.11 -7.22
N LEU A 38 -1.74 4.42 -7.35
CA LEU A 38 -0.97 5.22 -6.40
C LEU A 38 -0.39 6.44 -7.14
N LYS A 39 -0.80 7.64 -6.74
CA LYS A 39 -0.42 8.90 -7.40
C LYS A 39 0.16 9.93 -6.44
N ASN A 40 1.42 10.32 -6.61
CA ASN A 40 2.14 11.22 -5.69
C ASN A 40 2.05 10.72 -4.23
N THR A 41 2.26 9.42 -4.02
CA THR A 41 2.09 8.79 -2.70
C THR A 41 3.37 8.16 -2.18
N LYS A 42 3.46 8.05 -0.86
CA LYS A 42 4.46 7.22 -0.18
C LYS A 42 3.75 6.17 0.67
N ILE A 43 3.89 4.90 0.29
CA ILE A 43 3.21 3.77 0.93
C ILE A 43 4.25 2.91 1.65
N GLY A 44 4.10 2.73 2.96
CA GLY A 44 4.92 1.80 3.74
C GLY A 44 5.91 2.43 4.71
N PRO A 45 6.53 1.62 5.59
CA PRO A 45 6.40 0.16 5.67
C PRO A 45 5.12 -0.31 6.40
N TYR A 46 4.86 -1.62 6.30
CA TYR A 46 3.78 -2.35 6.96
C TYR A 46 2.37 -1.89 6.56
N VAL A 47 2.18 -1.58 5.29
CA VAL A 47 0.87 -1.20 4.75
C VAL A 47 0.28 -2.36 3.96
N SER A 48 -1.03 -2.55 4.10
CA SER A 48 -1.81 -3.45 3.25
C SER A 48 -2.90 -2.64 2.55
N ILE A 49 -2.92 -2.67 1.22
CA ILE A 49 -3.95 -2.00 0.41
C ILE A 49 -4.76 -3.06 -0.33
N GLY A 50 -6.07 -3.07 -0.11
CA GLY A 50 -7.00 -3.94 -0.81
C GLY A 50 -7.19 -3.57 -2.28
N GLU A 51 -7.64 -4.52 -3.08
CA GLU A 51 -7.91 -4.35 -4.51
C GLU A 51 -8.87 -3.20 -4.84
N ASN A 52 -8.75 -2.68 -6.06
CA ASN A 52 -9.55 -1.58 -6.63
C ASN A 52 -9.52 -0.29 -5.79
N SER A 53 -8.41 -0.03 -5.09
CA SER A 53 -8.25 1.17 -4.28
C SER A 53 -7.47 2.26 -5.02
N PHE A 54 -7.84 3.51 -4.78
CA PHE A 54 -7.18 4.68 -5.35
C PHE A 54 -6.59 5.54 -4.24
N VAL A 55 -5.31 5.82 -4.30
CA VAL A 55 -4.62 6.69 -3.33
C VAL A 55 -3.90 7.79 -4.08
N GLU A 56 -4.23 9.04 -3.77
CA GLU A 56 -3.50 10.20 -4.28
C GLU A 56 -3.00 11.15 -3.19
N ASN A 57 -1.86 11.78 -3.45
CA ASN A 57 -1.30 12.86 -2.63
C ASN A 57 -1.25 12.49 -1.14
N ALA A 58 -0.87 11.25 -0.82
CA ALA A 58 -0.99 10.70 0.53
C ALA A 58 0.26 9.94 0.99
N THR A 59 0.47 9.93 2.30
CA THR A 59 1.51 9.12 2.94
C THR A 59 0.85 8.15 3.90
N ILE A 60 1.05 6.85 3.71
CA ILE A 60 0.41 5.80 4.50
C ILE A 60 1.51 4.91 5.10
N THR A 61 1.47 4.71 6.41
CA THR A 61 2.42 3.86 7.16
C THR A 61 1.68 3.01 8.18
N ASN A 62 2.15 1.79 8.46
CA ASN A 62 1.60 0.94 9.53
C ASN A 62 0.07 0.70 9.48
N SER A 63 -0.55 0.81 8.30
CA SER A 63 -2.02 0.91 8.17
C SER A 63 -2.59 -0.20 7.30
N LEU A 64 -3.85 -0.54 7.54
CA LEU A 64 -4.62 -1.49 6.74
C LEU A 64 -5.73 -0.74 6.01
N ILE A 65 -5.67 -0.77 4.67
CA ILE A 65 -6.67 -0.19 3.78
C ILE A 65 -7.43 -1.34 3.15
N GLN A 66 -8.75 -1.37 3.31
CA GLN A 66 -9.61 -2.40 2.72
C GLN A 66 -9.76 -2.24 1.21
N THR A 67 -10.63 -3.03 0.58
CA THR A 67 -10.89 -3.01 -0.86
C THR A 67 -11.84 -1.86 -1.25
N ASN A 68 -11.74 -1.39 -2.50
CA ASN A 68 -12.57 -0.30 -3.04
C ASN A 68 -12.51 1.01 -2.24
N VAL A 69 -11.34 1.38 -1.73
CA VAL A 69 -11.17 2.60 -0.93
C VAL A 69 -10.56 3.71 -1.77
N VAL A 70 -11.03 4.94 -1.58
CA VAL A 70 -10.43 6.15 -2.15
C VAL A 70 -9.83 7.01 -1.03
N ILE A 71 -8.54 7.32 -1.15
CA ILE A 71 -7.81 8.15 -0.19
C ILE A 71 -7.16 9.30 -0.97
N SER A 72 -7.38 10.52 -0.51
CA SER A 72 -6.82 11.71 -1.15
C SER A 72 -6.34 12.69 -0.09
N ASN A 73 -5.15 13.27 -0.30
CA ASN A 73 -4.60 14.33 0.55
C ASN A 73 -4.54 13.95 2.05
N ALA A 74 -4.10 12.74 2.34
CA ALA A 74 -4.14 12.16 3.68
C ALA A 74 -2.76 11.73 4.19
N LYS A 75 -2.57 11.79 5.51
CA LYS A 75 -1.44 11.17 6.19
C LYS A 75 -1.97 10.18 7.20
N LEU A 76 -1.79 8.89 6.92
CA LEU A 76 -2.28 7.80 7.74
C LEU A 76 -1.11 7.08 8.40
N ASP A 77 -1.11 7.05 9.72
CA ASP A 77 -0.20 6.22 10.50
C ASP A 77 -1.02 5.43 11.53
N ASN A 78 -0.85 4.11 11.55
CA ASN A 78 -1.64 3.20 12.39
C ASN A 78 -3.17 3.31 12.18
N ALA A 79 -3.60 3.60 10.95
CA ALA A 79 -5.02 3.54 10.57
C ALA A 79 -5.44 2.09 10.28
N MET A 80 -6.63 1.70 10.72
CA MET A 80 -7.23 0.38 10.48
C MET A 80 -8.62 0.53 9.85
#